data_AF-A0A9X7YDV4-F1
#
_entry.id   AF-A0A9X7YDV4-F1
#
_cell.length_a   1.000
_cell.length_b   1.000
_cell.length_c   1.000
_cell.angle_alpha   90.00
_cell.angle_beta   90.00
_cell.angle_gamma   90.00
#
_symmetry.space_group_name_H-M   'P 1'
#
loop_
_entity.id
_entity.type
_entity.pdbx_description
1 polymer ?
#
loop_
_entity_poly.entity_id
_entity_poly.type
_entity_poly.pdbx_seq_one_letter_code
_entity_poly.pdbx_strand_id
1 'polypeptide(L)'
;MPSRRRKGERPIDKSQFYRPYDSTHPVAHAISTGSRWFLAWQFQYGFSDARLVKQLGMSPGRLRQLDQDAPILPAEVDALAAAYGVQPSDIIASLPDPEMLLKE
;
A
#
# COMPACT_ATOMS: atom_id res chain seq x y z
N MET A 1 0.51 24.79 -12.17
CA MET A 1 -0.20 24.25 -13.35
C MET A 1 -1.41 23.45 -12.88
N PRO A 2 -2.65 23.95 -12.97
CA PRO A 2 -3.81 23.17 -12.57
C PRO A 2 -4.14 22.14 -13.66
N SER A 3 -4.18 20.86 -13.29
CA SER A 3 -4.60 19.76 -14.15
C SER A 3 -6.06 19.96 -14.57
N ARG A 4 -6.26 20.29 -15.85
CA ARG A 4 -7.56 20.56 -16.47
C ARG A 4 -8.15 19.23 -16.93
N ARG A 5 -8.95 18.57 -16.08
CA ARG A 5 -9.77 17.42 -16.51
C ARG A 5 -10.63 17.84 -17.70
N ARG A 6 -10.61 17.07 -18.80
CA ARG A 6 -11.38 17.39 -20.01
C ARG A 6 -12.84 16.96 -19.80
N LYS A 7 -13.79 17.81 -20.19
CA LYS A 7 -15.23 17.52 -20.15
C LYS A 7 -15.50 16.27 -21.03
N GLY A 8 -16.04 15.21 -20.44
CA GLY A 8 -16.38 13.95 -21.13
C GLY A 8 -15.42 12.78 -20.88
N GLU A 9 -14.36 12.98 -20.09
CA GLU A 9 -13.46 11.89 -19.67
C GLU A 9 -14.23 10.97 -18.71
N ARG A 10 -14.61 9.77 -19.19
CA ARG A 10 -15.21 8.74 -18.33
C ARG A 10 -14.22 8.46 -17.18
N PRO A 11 -14.68 8.38 -15.93
CA PRO A 11 -13.83 7.92 -14.84
C PRO A 11 -13.16 6.62 -15.27
N ILE A 12 -11.83 6.61 -15.31
CA ILE A 12 -11.08 5.40 -15.64
C ILE A 12 -11.47 4.36 -14.61
N ASP A 13 -12.00 3.24 -15.08
CA ASP A 13 -12.32 2.11 -14.21
C ASP A 13 -11.01 1.50 -13.70
N LYS A 14 -10.68 1.82 -12.46
CA LYS A 14 -9.39 1.45 -11.87
C LYS A 14 -9.31 -0.03 -11.54
N SER A 15 -10.43 -0.76 -11.46
CA SER A 15 -10.39 -2.21 -11.22
C SER A 15 -9.74 -2.98 -12.37
N GLN A 16 -9.65 -2.39 -13.57
CA GLN A 16 -8.93 -2.99 -14.70
C GLN A 16 -7.40 -2.99 -14.51
N PHE A 17 -6.90 -2.18 -13.58
CA PHE A 17 -5.48 -2.09 -13.25
C PHE A 17 -5.13 -2.82 -11.95
N TYR A 18 -6.09 -3.50 -11.33
CA TYR A 18 -5.81 -4.38 -10.20
C TYR A 18 -4.99 -5.57 -10.70
N ARG A 19 -3.80 -5.72 -10.13
CA ARG A 19 -2.93 -6.87 -10.31
C ARG A 19 -2.77 -7.52 -8.93
N PRO A 20 -3.18 -8.78 -8.75
CA PRO A 20 -2.92 -9.52 -7.53
C PRO A 20 -1.43 -9.54 -7.19
N TYR A 21 -1.11 -9.57 -5.90
CA TYR A 21 0.26 -9.75 -5.47
C TYR A 21 0.71 -11.19 -5.74
N ASP A 22 1.80 -11.33 -6.49
CA ASP A 22 2.48 -12.59 -6.77
C ASP A 22 4.00 -12.36 -6.82
N SER A 23 4.78 -13.42 -7.03
CA SER A 23 6.26 -13.34 -7.09
C SER A 23 6.80 -12.47 -8.23
N THR A 24 5.97 -12.13 -9.22
CA THR A 24 6.31 -11.28 -10.36
C THR A 24 5.78 -9.84 -10.20
N HIS A 25 5.11 -9.54 -9.08
CA HIS A 25 4.58 -8.23 -8.78
C HIS A 25 5.75 -7.24 -8.56
N PRO A 26 5.67 -5.98 -9.01
CA PRO A 26 6.74 -5.00 -8.81
C PRO A 26 7.13 -4.81 -7.34
N VAL A 27 6.15 -4.91 -6.44
CA VAL A 27 6.39 -4.89 -5.00
C VAL A 27 7.20 -6.11 -4.55
N ALA A 28 6.88 -7.32 -5.01
CA ALA A 28 7.64 -8.52 -4.70
C ALA A 28 9.08 -8.42 -5.21
N HIS A 29 9.27 -7.87 -6.43
CA HIS A 29 10.60 -7.59 -6.95
C HIS A 29 11.36 -6.58 -6.08
N ALA A 30 10.75 -5.45 -5.74
CA ALA A 30 11.37 -4.43 -4.89
C ALA A 30 11.79 -5.02 -3.53
N ILE A 31 10.92 -5.80 -2.90
CA ILE A 31 11.22 -6.51 -1.64
C ILE A 31 12.41 -7.46 -1.82
N SER A 32 12.40 -8.28 -2.88
CA SER A 32 13.50 -9.22 -3.16
C SER A 32 14.85 -8.54 -3.40
N THR A 33 14.83 -7.29 -3.89
CA THR A 33 16.02 -6.46 -4.10
C THR A 33 16.46 -5.67 -2.87
N GLY A 34 15.78 -5.86 -1.73
CA GLY A 34 16.14 -5.24 -0.45
C GLY A 34 15.33 -4.01 -0.06
N SER A 35 14.26 -3.67 -0.79
CA SER A 35 13.30 -2.65 -0.32
C SER A 35 12.47 -3.22 0.83
N ARG A 36 12.12 -2.37 1.79
CA ARG A 36 11.18 -2.73 2.85
C ARG A 36 9.79 -2.90 2.26
N TRP A 37 9.00 -3.82 2.82
CA TRP A 37 7.67 -4.14 2.29
C TRP A 37 6.79 -2.89 2.21
N PHE A 38 6.76 -2.07 3.27
CA PHE A 38 5.94 -0.86 3.33
C PHE A 38 6.39 0.18 2.28
N LEU A 39 7.69 0.44 2.20
CA LEU A 39 8.28 1.37 1.24
C LEU A 39 8.04 0.94 -0.22
N ALA A 40 8.10 -0.36 -0.50
CA ALA A 40 7.82 -0.90 -1.82
C ALA A 40 6.39 -0.60 -2.28
N TRP A 41 5.39 -0.72 -1.38
CA TRP A 41 4.02 -0.31 -1.67
C TRP A 41 3.90 1.21 -1.87
N GLN A 42 4.55 2.01 -1.03
CA GLN A 42 4.54 3.47 -1.18
C GLN A 42 5.07 3.93 -2.54
N PHE A 43 6.19 3.36 -2.99
CA PHE A 43 6.79 3.70 -4.27
C PHE A 43 5.96 3.22 -5.46
N GLN A 44 5.41 2.00 -5.40
CA GLN A 44 4.58 1.47 -6.49
C GLN A 44 3.36 2.36 -6.78
N TYR A 45 2.73 2.91 -5.73
CA TYR A 45 1.52 3.73 -5.87
C TYR A 45 1.80 5.24 -5.83
N GLY A 46 3.04 5.66 -5.56
CA GLY A 46 3.45 7.06 -5.46
C GLY A 46 2.78 7.79 -4.28
N PHE A 47 2.61 7.11 -3.14
CA PHE A 47 1.99 7.70 -1.96
C PHE A 47 3.08 8.27 -1.06
N SER A 48 2.97 9.55 -0.70
CA SER A 48 3.81 10.17 0.32
C SER A 48 3.25 9.92 1.72
N ASP A 49 4.11 9.96 2.74
CA ASP A 49 3.70 9.88 4.14
C ASP A 49 2.54 10.83 4.46
N ALA A 50 2.62 12.09 4.02
CA ALA A 50 1.57 13.09 4.24
C ALA A 50 0.22 12.69 3.63
N ARG A 51 0.24 12.00 2.48
CA ARG A 51 -0.98 11.48 1.86
C ARG A 51 -1.53 10.30 2.64
N LEU A 52 -0.67 9.38 3.08
CA LEU A 52 -1.06 8.21 3.87
C LEU A 52 -1.66 8.61 5.21
N VAL A 53 -1.03 9.55 5.93
CA VAL A 53 -1.59 10.10 7.19
C VAL A 53 -3.01 10.62 6.97
N LYS A 54 -3.22 11.40 5.91
CA LYS A 54 -4.53 11.99 5.61
C LYS A 54 -5.56 10.96 5.16
N GLN A 55 -5.15 9.95 4.38
CA GLN A 55 -6.05 9.00 3.75
C GLN A 55 -6.39 7.81 4.67
N LEU A 56 -5.44 7.36 5.48
CA LEU A 56 -5.56 6.21 6.38
C LEU A 56 -5.92 6.60 7.81
N GLY A 57 -5.78 7.87 8.19
CA GLY A 57 -5.95 8.32 9.58
C GLY A 57 -4.84 7.84 10.52
N MET A 58 -3.76 7.25 9.99
CA MET A 58 -2.61 6.82 10.78
C MET A 58 -1.77 8.02 11.20
N SER A 59 -1.20 7.96 12.40
CA SER A 59 -0.25 8.98 12.85
C SER A 59 1.05 8.88 12.04
N PRO A 60 1.79 9.99 11.84
CA PRO A 60 3.12 9.95 11.22
C PRO A 60 4.08 8.99 11.96
N GLY A 61 3.95 8.91 13.29
CA GLY A 61 4.73 7.97 14.10
C GLY A 61 4.41 6.52 13.77
N ARG A 62 3.13 6.19 13.53
CA ARG A 62 2.71 4.85 13.14
C ARG A 62 3.22 4.47 11.75
N LEU A 63 3.17 5.39 10.79
CA LEU A 63 3.77 5.15 9.46
C LEU A 63 5.27 4.86 9.56
N ARG A 64 6.00 5.58 10.42
CA ARG A 64 7.42 5.30 10.66
C ARG A 64 7.65 3.96 11.35
N GLN A 65 6.74 3.49 12.20
CA GLN A 65 6.83 2.15 12.77
C GLN A 65 6.64 1.06 11.72
N LEU A 66 5.65 1.19 10.82
CA LEU A 66 5.48 0.28 9.67
C LEU A 66 6.67 0.36 8.71
N ASP A 67 7.14 1.59 8.48
CA ASP A 67 8.51 1.98 8.14
C ASP A 67 9.51 0.93 8.62
N GLN A 68 9.63 0.86 9.94
CA GLN A 68 10.62 0.10 10.67
C GLN A 68 10.29 -1.40 10.86
N ASP A 69 9.47 -2.01 10.00
CA ASP A 69 9.02 -3.40 10.10
C ASP A 69 8.32 -3.74 11.43
N ALA A 70 7.60 -2.76 12.01
CA ALA A 70 6.77 -3.03 13.17
C ALA A 70 5.57 -3.95 12.81
N PRO A 71 5.05 -4.71 13.79
CA PRO A 71 3.82 -5.47 13.60
C PRO A 71 2.66 -4.59 13.17
N ILE A 72 1.79 -5.14 12.32
CA ILE A 72 0.64 -4.48 11.72
C ILE A 72 -0.67 -5.09 12.23
N LEU A 73 -1.68 -4.24 12.44
CA LEU A 73 -3.02 -4.66 12.84
C LEU A 73 -3.87 -5.02 11.62
N PRO A 74 -4.87 -5.92 11.74
CA PRO A 74 -5.77 -6.25 10.64
C PRO A 74 -6.50 -5.01 10.07
N ALA A 75 -6.96 -4.11 10.94
CA ALA A 75 -7.59 -2.85 10.52
C ALA A 75 -6.65 -1.94 9.68
N GLU A 76 -5.34 -2.00 9.94
CA GLU A 76 -4.35 -1.25 9.18
C GLU A 76 -4.08 -1.90 7.82
N VAL A 77 -4.10 -3.23 7.75
CA VAL A 77 -4.06 -3.99 6.49
C VAL A 77 -5.25 -3.60 5.61
N ASP A 78 -6.46 -3.58 6.14
CA ASP A 78 -7.66 -3.20 5.40
C ASP A 78 -7.59 -1.75 4.90
N ALA A 79 -7.11 -0.84 5.75
CA ALA A 79 -6.94 0.56 5.39
C ALA A 79 -5.92 0.73 4.25
N LEU A 80 -4.78 0.03 4.31
CA LEU A 80 -3.74 0.04 3.26
C LEU A 80 -4.27 -0.55 1.96
N ALA A 81 -4.94 -1.71 2.03
CA ALA A 81 -5.53 -2.37 0.90
C ALA A 81 -6.53 -1.44 0.18
N ALA A 82 -7.43 -0.81 0.93
CA ALA A 82 -8.39 0.17 0.40
C ALA A 82 -7.70 1.39 -0.22
N ALA A 83 -6.59 1.86 0.38
CA ALA A 83 -5.87 3.03 -0.11
C ALA A 83 -5.11 2.77 -1.42
N TYR A 84 -4.50 1.61 -1.57
CA TYR A 84 -3.80 1.19 -2.78
C TYR A 84 -4.75 0.61 -3.84
N GLY A 85 -5.96 0.21 -3.45
CA GLY A 85 -6.92 -0.44 -4.34
C GLY A 85 -6.54 -1.89 -4.63
N VAL A 86 -6.04 -2.59 -3.61
CA VAL A 86 -5.67 -4.02 -3.64
C VAL A 86 -6.46 -4.81 -2.60
N GLN A 87 -6.28 -6.13 -2.53
CA GLN A 87 -6.91 -6.95 -1.51
C GLN A 87 -6.08 -6.97 -0.22
N PRO A 88 -6.71 -7.11 0.97
CA PRO A 88 -5.98 -7.31 2.22
C PRO A 88 -4.98 -8.47 2.16
N SER A 89 -5.34 -9.55 1.46
CA SER A 89 -4.48 -10.71 1.23
C SER A 89 -3.19 -10.37 0.48
N ASP A 90 -3.19 -9.35 -0.39
CA ASP A 90 -2.00 -8.92 -1.13
C ASP A 90 -0.99 -8.26 -0.20
N ILE A 91 -1.48 -7.44 0.74
CA ILE A 91 -0.65 -6.80 1.76
C ILE A 91 -0.07 -7.87 2.69
N ILE A 92 -0.90 -8.81 3.16
CA ILE A 92 -0.47 -9.91 4.03
C ILE A 92 0.57 -10.78 3.34
N ALA A 93 0.36 -11.14 2.06
CA ALA A 93 1.31 -11.94 1.29
C ALA A 93 2.65 -11.23 1.03
N SER A 94 2.68 -9.90 1.14
CA SER A 94 3.90 -9.11 0.99
C SER A 94 4.69 -8.91 2.29
N LEU A 95 4.15 -9.31 3.44
CA LEU A 95 4.85 -9.19 4.71
C LEU A 95 6.12 -10.06 4.70
N PRO A 96 7.25 -9.55 5.22
CA PRO A 96 8.50 -10.31 5.27
C PRO A 96 8.43 -11.46 6.29
N ASP A 97 7.59 -11.32 7.32
CA ASP A 97 7.34 -12.34 8.33
C ASP A 97 5.82 -12.41 8.63
N PRO A 98 5.17 -13.58 8.52
CA PRO A 98 3.78 -13.76 8.92
C PRO A 98 3.47 -13.36 10.37
N GLU A 99 4.45 -13.43 11.28
CA GLU A 99 4.28 -13.04 12.70
C GLU A 99 4.09 -11.53 12.89
N MET A 100 4.37 -10.72 11.86
CA MET A 100 4.08 -9.29 11.89
C MET A 100 2.58 -8.99 11.90
N LEU A 101 1.73 -9.91 11.43
CA LEU A 101 0.29 -9.73 11.49
C LEU A 101 -0.20 -10.03 12.91
N LEU A 102 -0.58 -8.98 13.64
CA LEU A 102 -1.18 -9.12 14.96
C LEU A 102 -2.57 -9.75 14.84
N LYS A 103 -2.85 -10.72 15.71
CA LYS A 103 -4.19 -11.26 15.92
C LYS A 103 -4.93 -10.32 16.88
N GLU A 104 -6.15 -9.95 16.55
CA GLU A 104 -7.02 -9.16 17.44
C GLU A 104 -7.23 -9.83 18.80
#